data_AF-A0A6B3L7B7-F1
#
_entry.id   AF-A0A6B3L7B7-F1
#
_cell.length_a   1.000
_cell.length_b   1.000
_cell.length_c   1.000
_cell.angle_alpha   90.00
_cell.angle_beta   90.00
_cell.angle_gamma   90.00
#
_symmetry.space_group_name_H-M   'P 1'
#
loop_
_entity.id
_entity.type
_entity.pdbx_description
1 polymer ?
#
loop_
_entity_poly.entity_id
_entity_poly.type
_entity_poly.pdbx_seq_one_letter_code
_entity_poly.pdbx_strand_id
1 'polypeptide(L)'
;MPAKKKTNAKPLVGGALIKEVNRRIRLARGHWDAHRNKACRRERDAAMELYETLTKEQRDQVPQVLRVWLRYRSEKYFGDHRTPPGNK
;
A
#
# COMPACT_ATOMS: atom_id res chain seq x y z
N MET A 1 4.87 -9.74 -28.38
CA MET A 1 5.19 -8.32 -28.15
C MET A 1 5.42 -8.10 -26.65
N PRO A 2 6.67 -7.96 -26.15
CA PRO A 2 6.89 -7.69 -24.74
C PRO A 2 6.46 -6.25 -24.42
N ALA A 3 5.51 -6.09 -23.50
CA ALA A 3 5.02 -4.79 -23.07
C ALA A 3 6.17 -3.95 -22.48
N LYS A 4 6.46 -2.80 -23.10
CA LYS A 4 7.47 -1.83 -22.63
C LYS A 4 7.10 -1.40 -21.19
N LYS A 5 7.83 -1.90 -20.19
CA LYS A 5 7.78 -1.38 -18.82
C LYS A 5 8.32 0.06 -18.84
N LYS A 6 7.43 1.04 -18.80
CA LYS A 6 7.80 2.43 -18.56
C LYS A 6 8.20 2.55 -17.08
N THR A 7 9.48 2.44 -16.78
CA THR A 7 10.05 2.84 -15.49
C THR A 7 9.98 4.35 -15.41
N ASN A 8 8.83 4.87 -14.96
CA ASN A 8 8.62 6.29 -14.78
C ASN A 8 9.32 6.70 -13.48
N ALA A 9 10.63 6.93 -13.55
CA ALA A 9 11.49 7.37 -12.45
C ALA A 9 11.31 8.87 -12.12
N LYS A 10 10.14 9.45 -12.44
CA LYS A 10 9.80 10.82 -12.01
C LYS A 10 9.29 10.74 -10.57
N PRO A 11 9.70 11.67 -9.68
CA PRO A 11 9.14 11.73 -8.34
C PRO A 11 7.62 11.85 -8.46
N LEU A 12 6.91 10.94 -7.78
CA LEU A 12 5.46 10.95 -7.75
C LEU A 12 5.03 12.17 -6.94
N VAL A 13 4.42 13.15 -7.61
CA VAL A 13 3.98 14.41 -6.99
C VAL A 13 2.48 14.62 -7.19
N GLY A 14 1.85 15.27 -6.21
CA GLY A 14 0.44 15.65 -6.24
C GLY A 14 -0.50 14.49 -6.56
N GLY A 15 -1.35 14.66 -7.57
CA GLY A 15 -2.34 13.64 -7.94
C GLY A 15 -1.76 12.30 -8.40
N ALA A 16 -0.51 12.27 -8.90
CA ALA A 16 0.14 11.01 -9.27
C ALA A 16 0.51 10.18 -8.03
N LEU A 17 0.94 10.84 -6.96
CA LEU A 17 1.24 10.20 -5.68
C LEU A 17 -0.02 9.58 -5.06
N ILE A 18 -1.14 10.31 -5.08
CA ILE A 18 -2.43 9.83 -4.57
C ILE A 18 -2.90 8.59 -5.37
N LYS A 19 -2.77 8.63 -6.70
CA LYS A 19 -3.10 7.48 -7.56
C LYS A 19 -2.23 6.28 -7.25
N GLU A 20 -0.94 6.46 -7.02
CA GLU A 20 -0.03 5.37 -6.67
C GLU A 20 -0.34 4.78 -5.29
N VAL A 21 -0.60 5.62 -4.27
CA VAL A 21 -1.04 5.18 -2.95
C VAL A 21 -2.31 4.33 -3.07
N ASN A 22 -3.32 4.82 -3.79
CA ASN A 22 -4.56 4.09 -4.04
C ASN A 22 -4.31 2.75 -4.76
N ARG A 23 -3.38 2.73 -5.74
CA ARG A 23 -3.02 1.50 -6.46
C ARG A 23 -2.37 0.48 -5.52
N ARG A 24 -1.40 0.89 -4.70
CA ARG A 24 -0.70 0.01 -3.76
C ARG A 24 -1.63 -0.55 -2.69
N ILE A 25 -2.52 0.26 -2.11
CA ILE A 25 -3.48 -0.25 -1.12
C ILE A 25 -4.41 -1.30 -1.75
N ARG A 26 -4.90 -1.08 -2.98
CA ARG A 26 -5.71 -2.09 -3.68
C ARG A 26 -4.93 -3.36 -3.96
N LEU A 27 -3.66 -3.24 -4.33
CA LEU A 27 -2.82 -4.40 -4.63
C LEU A 27 -2.49 -5.20 -3.36
N ALA A 28 -2.19 -4.52 -2.24
CA ALA A 28 -2.07 -5.14 -0.93
C ALA A 28 -3.35 -5.90 -0.55
N ARG A 29 -4.51 -5.28 -0.73
CA ARG A 29 -5.81 -5.93 -0.48
C ARG A 29 -6.05 -7.13 -1.39
N GLY A 30 -5.69 -7.06 -2.67
CA GLY A 30 -5.75 -8.22 -3.57
C GLY A 30 -4.85 -9.37 -3.11
N HIS A 31 -3.66 -9.07 -2.59
CA HIS A 31 -2.79 -10.09 -1.99
C HIS A 31 -3.35 -10.65 -0.69
N TRP A 32 -4.00 -9.83 0.12
CA TRP A 32 -4.74 -10.28 1.31
C TRP A 32 -5.83 -11.27 0.94
N ASP A 33 -6.70 -10.91 -0.02
CA ASP A 33 -7.80 -11.77 -0.47
C ASP A 33 -7.26 -13.09 -1.07
N ALA A 34 -6.11 -13.03 -1.75
CA ALA A 34 -5.40 -14.21 -2.27
C ALA A 34 -4.56 -14.97 -1.22
N HIS A 35 -4.62 -14.60 0.06
CA HIS A 35 -3.85 -15.20 1.16
C HIS A 35 -2.31 -15.17 0.97
N ARG A 36 -1.81 -14.25 0.15
CA ARG A 36 -0.38 -14.05 -0.12
C ARG A 36 0.23 -13.08 0.88
N ASN A 37 0.29 -13.48 2.15
CA ASN A 37 0.64 -12.61 3.29
C ASN A 37 1.98 -11.89 3.15
N LYS A 38 3.01 -12.55 2.60
CA LYS A 38 4.33 -11.92 2.37
C LYS A 38 4.27 -10.77 1.37
N ALA A 39 3.54 -10.95 0.27
CA ALA A 39 3.34 -9.91 -0.74
C ALA A 39 2.41 -8.79 -0.22
N CYS A 40 1.35 -9.16 0.51
CA CYS A 40 0.47 -8.20 1.17
C CYS A 40 1.24 -7.28 2.13
N ARG A 41 2.13 -7.84 2.96
CA ARG A 41 2.96 -7.06 3.89
C ARG A 41 3.85 -6.05 3.16
N ARG A 42 4.61 -6.52 2.16
CA ARG A 42 5.48 -5.65 1.35
C ARG A 42 4.73 -4.47 0.73
N GLU A 43 3.57 -4.75 0.13
CA GLU A 43 2.77 -3.73 -0.56
C GLU A 43 2.06 -2.80 0.43
N ARG A 44 1.72 -3.30 1.63
CA ARG A 44 1.22 -2.49 2.74
C ARG A 44 2.28 -1.54 3.28
N ASP A 45 3.47 -2.03 3.57
CA ASP A 45 4.57 -1.20 4.09
C ASP A 45 4.90 -0.10 3.07
N ALA A 46 5.03 -0.48 1.80
CA ALA A 46 5.31 0.46 0.72
C ALA A 46 4.12 1.41 0.39
N ALA A 47 2.89 1.09 0.81
CA ALA A 47 1.74 1.99 0.75
C ALA A 47 1.71 2.95 1.95
N MET A 48 2.09 2.47 3.15
CA MET A 48 2.19 3.28 4.36
C MET A 48 3.24 4.37 4.21
N GLU A 49 4.44 4.02 3.73
CA GLU A 49 5.52 4.98 3.47
C GLU A 49 5.04 6.12 2.56
N LEU A 50 4.39 5.80 1.44
CA LEU A 50 3.85 6.81 0.53
C LEU A 50 2.68 7.59 1.15
N TYR A 51 1.79 6.94 1.89
CA TYR A 51 0.64 7.59 2.52
C TYR A 51 1.08 8.61 3.60
N GLU A 52 2.16 8.33 4.31
CA GLU A 52 2.71 9.24 5.32
C GLU A 52 3.26 10.53 4.70
N THR A 53 3.79 10.46 3.47
CA THR A 53 4.21 11.66 2.71
C THR A 53 3.05 12.52 2.19
N LEU A 54 1.82 12.01 2.16
CA LEU A 54 0.66 12.79 1.71
C LEU A 54 0.29 13.88 2.72
N THR A 55 -0.04 15.07 2.22
CA THR A 55 -0.66 16.13 3.03
C THR A 55 -2.09 15.76 3.44
N LYS A 56 -2.65 16.47 4.42
CA LYS A 56 -4.04 16.22 4.90
C LYS A 56 -5.05 16.26 3.76
N GLU A 57 -4.98 17.29 2.93
CA GLU A 57 -5.85 17.49 1.75
C GLU A 57 -5.73 16.32 0.75
N GLN A 58 -4.52 15.83 0.52
CA GLN A 58 -4.29 14.70 -0.38
C GLN A 58 -4.80 13.38 0.22
N ARG A 59 -4.69 13.19 1.53
CA ARG A 59 -5.26 12.03 2.23
C ARG A 59 -6.78 12.01 2.15
N ASP A 60 -7.44 13.17 2.10
CA ASP A 60 -8.89 13.24 1.95
C ASP A 60 -9.37 12.83 0.55
N GLN A 61 -8.49 12.90 -0.46
CA GLN A 61 -8.76 12.35 -1.79
C GLN A 61 -8.58 10.81 -1.86
N VAL A 62 -7.99 10.18 -0.84
CA VAL A 62 -7.92 8.73 -0.74
C VAL A 62 -9.28 8.20 -0.25
N PRO A 63 -9.91 7.25 -0.99
CA PRO A 63 -11.18 6.67 -0.57
C PRO A 63 -11.15 6.15 0.87
N GLN A 64 -12.18 6.50 1.66
CA GLN A 64 -12.26 6.15 3.08
C GLN A 64 -12.04 4.64 3.34
N VAL A 65 -12.59 3.78 2.47
CA VAL A 65 -12.43 2.32 2.56
C VAL A 65 -10.96 1.90 2.51
N LEU A 66 -10.14 2.55 1.68
CA LEU A 66 -8.71 2.27 1.58
C LEU A 66 -7.95 2.79 2.80
N ARG A 67 -8.32 3.98 3.32
CA ARG A 67 -7.74 4.54 4.55
C ARG A 67 -7.99 3.64 5.77
N VAL A 68 -9.23 3.21 5.95
CA VAL A 68 -9.62 2.31 7.06
C VAL A 68 -8.92 0.96 6.94
N TRP A 69 -8.83 0.40 5.73
CA TRP A 69 -8.10 -0.85 5.54
C TRP A 69 -6.61 -0.72 5.90
N LEU A 70 -5.96 0.34 5.41
CA LEU A 70 -4.52 0.60 5.61
C LEU A 70 -4.15 0.93 7.07
N ARG A 71 -5.07 1.51 7.85
CA ARG A 71 -4.81 1.80 9.27
C ARG A 71 -5.28 0.71 10.22
N TYR A 72 -6.53 0.27 10.08
CA TYR A 72 -7.14 -0.61 11.07
C TYR A 72 -6.96 -2.08 10.71
N ARG A 73 -7.31 -2.45 9.47
CA ARG A 73 -7.32 -3.86 9.09
C ARG A 73 -5.90 -4.39 8.96
N SER A 74 -5.00 -3.67 8.29
CA SER A 74 -3.62 -4.15 8.18
C SER A 74 -2.89 -4.17 9.51
N GLU A 75 -3.11 -3.21 10.40
CA GLU A 75 -2.46 -3.21 11.71
C GLU A 75 -2.85 -4.45 12.53
N LYS A 76 -4.13 -4.80 12.56
CA LYS A 76 -4.63 -6.00 13.24
C LYS A 76 -3.96 -7.31 12.77
N TYR A 77 -3.54 -7.39 11.50
CA TYR A 77 -3.00 -8.61 10.90
C TYR A 77 -1.49 -8.58 10.63
N PHE A 78 -0.88 -7.40 10.59
CA PHE A 78 0.51 -7.19 10.20
C PHE A 78 1.31 -6.31 11.16
N GLY A 79 0.71 -5.77 12.22
CA GLY A 79 1.40 -4.95 13.22
C GLY A 79 2.46 -5.73 14.01
N ASP A 80 3.35 -4.99 14.66
CA ASP A 80 4.55 -5.52 15.35
C ASP A 80 4.22 -6.44 16.53
N HIS A 81 2.98 -6.39 17.02
CA HIS A 81 2.46 -7.29 18.05
C HIS A 81 2.25 -8.72 17.55
N ARG A 82 2.39 -8.99 16.25
CA ARG A 82 2.39 -10.35 15.71
C ARG A 82 3.81 -10.80 15.41
N THR A 83 4.21 -11.90 16.05
CA THR A 83 5.47 -12.58 15.79
C THR A 83 5.62 -12.80 14.29
N PRO A 84 6.65 -12.23 13.64
CA PRO A 84 6.90 -12.53 12.23
C PRO A 84 7.07 -14.06 12.09
N PRO A 85 6.55 -14.68 11.02
CA PRO A 85 6.75 -16.10 10.80
C PRO A 85 8.26 -16.36 10.83
N GLY A 86 8.69 -17.21 11.76
CA GLY A 86 10.09 -17.41 12.10
C GLY A 86 10.96 -17.57 10.86
N ASN A 87 12.04 -16.80 10.80
CA ASN A 87 13.07 -16.97 9.79
C ASN A 87 13.65 -18.38 9.99
N LYS A 88 13.65 -19.21 8.94
CA LYS A 88 14.31 -20.51 8.93
C LYS A 88 15.62 -20.39 8.18
#